data_AF-A0A7S3RL52-F1
#
_entry.id   AF-A0A7S3RL52-F1
#
_cell.length_a   1.000
_cell.length_b   1.000
_cell.length_c   1.000
_cell.angle_alpha   90.00
_cell.angle_beta   90.00
_cell.angle_gamma   90.00
#
_symmetry.space_group_name_H-M   'P 1'
#
loop_
_entity.id
_entity.type
_entity.pdbx_description
1 polymer ?
#
loop_
_entity_poly.entity_id
_entity_poly.type
_entity_poly.pdbx_seq_one_letter_code
_entity_poly.pdbx_strand_id
1 'polypeptide(L)'
;MVTELSKQQQDEVAHRDWCVKELNANHRSTEEAYDKKASLETKKADLEKEIEELTAKTAETDAAMTETQKQMRRAGETREAENADFQQTIVDQRVTQQILDKALTRMKQVYALMQKPGAPHVQTSATDTDPGNGPARFTEYEENKGGSKVVSLLEEVMADSKKTEDEAIVAEQDSQAAYELFMKESNEAIIQMGDKI
;
A
#
# COMPACT_ATOMS: atom_id res chain seq x y z
N MET A 1 31.22 -104.31 -0.36
CA MET A 1 29.87 -103.92 0.10
C MET A 1 29.93 -103.01 1.32
N VAL A 2 30.51 -103.42 2.46
CA VAL A 2 30.56 -102.57 3.68
C VAL A 2 31.35 -101.26 3.46
N THR A 3 32.48 -101.31 2.75
CA THR A 3 33.28 -100.11 2.43
C THR A 3 32.58 -99.12 1.49
N GLU A 4 31.82 -99.63 0.52
CA GLU A 4 31.01 -98.82 -0.40
C GLU A 4 29.89 -98.08 0.36
N LEU A 5 29.19 -98.81 1.24
CA LEU A 5 28.13 -98.27 2.10
C LEU A 5 28.65 -97.18 3.03
N SER A 6 29.81 -97.38 3.67
CA SER A 6 30.41 -96.36 4.54
C SER A 6 30.76 -95.07 3.77
N LYS A 7 31.22 -95.19 2.52
CA LYS A 7 31.55 -94.03 1.67
C LYS A 7 30.28 -93.29 1.23
N GLN A 8 29.26 -94.02 0.78
CA GLN A 8 27.94 -93.44 0.47
C GLN A 8 27.36 -92.68 1.66
N GLN A 9 27.48 -93.23 2.87
CA GLN A 9 26.98 -92.59 4.08
C GLN A 9 27.73 -91.29 4.42
N GLN A 10 29.04 -91.22 4.18
CA GLN A 10 29.81 -89.99 4.35
C GLN A 10 29.43 -88.92 3.31
N ASP A 11 29.25 -89.32 2.05
CA ASP A 11 28.84 -88.41 0.97
C ASP A 11 27.42 -87.87 1.22
N GLU A 12 26.50 -88.70 1.71
CA GLU A 12 25.14 -88.28 2.11
C GLU A 12 25.16 -87.29 3.28
N VAL A 13 26.01 -87.51 4.29
CA VAL A 13 26.17 -86.58 5.42
C VAL A 13 26.74 -85.25 4.93
N ALA A 14 27.77 -85.27 4.09
CA ALA A 14 28.36 -84.06 3.52
C ALA A 14 27.36 -83.28 2.66
N HIS A 15 26.57 -83.99 1.85
CA HIS A 15 25.52 -83.38 1.03
C HIS A 15 24.40 -82.78 1.89
N ARG A 16 23.96 -83.49 2.94
CA ARG A 16 22.98 -82.98 3.90
C ARG A 16 23.48 -81.70 4.57
N ASP A 17 24.71 -81.70 5.06
CA ASP A 17 25.29 -80.54 5.76
C ASP A 17 25.45 -79.34 4.82
N TRP A 18 25.80 -79.60 3.55
CA TRP A 18 25.79 -78.58 2.50
C TRP A 18 24.38 -78.03 2.27
N CYS A 19 23.37 -78.91 2.10
CA CYS A 19 21.97 -78.49 1.92
C CYS A 19 21.48 -77.64 3.10
N VAL A 20 21.75 -78.05 4.34
CA VAL A 20 21.37 -77.28 5.54
C VAL A 20 22.05 -75.92 5.55
N LYS A 21 23.35 -75.86 5.24
CA LYS A 21 24.10 -74.60 5.20
C LYS A 21 23.54 -73.65 4.13
N GLU A 22 23.32 -74.13 2.91
CA GLU A 22 22.81 -73.32 1.81
C GLU A 22 21.36 -72.87 2.05
N LEU A 23 20.50 -73.74 2.59
CA LEU A 23 19.13 -73.35 2.97
C LEU A 23 19.14 -72.26 4.05
N ASN A 24 19.99 -72.39 5.07
CA ASN A 24 20.12 -71.37 6.11
C ASN A 24 20.67 -70.05 5.56
N ALA A 25 21.67 -70.10 4.67
CA ALA A 25 22.24 -68.91 4.04
C ALA A 25 21.20 -68.20 3.14
N ASN A 26 20.45 -68.97 2.36
CA ASN A 26 19.38 -68.45 1.51
C ASN A 26 18.24 -67.85 2.35
N HIS A 27 17.82 -68.52 3.42
CA HIS A 27 16.81 -68.01 4.34
C HIS A 27 17.21 -66.66 4.92
N ARG A 28 18.44 -66.56 5.45
CA ARG A 28 18.96 -65.30 6.00
C ARG A 28 19.04 -64.19 4.94
N SER A 29 19.57 -64.49 3.76
CA SER A 29 19.64 -63.53 2.65
C SER A 29 18.24 -63.05 2.22
N THR A 30 17.27 -63.97 2.23
CA THR A 30 15.87 -63.68 1.90
C THR A 30 15.23 -62.77 2.96
N GLU A 31 15.42 -63.06 4.25
CA GLU A 31 14.96 -62.21 5.34
C GLU A 31 15.57 -60.80 5.28
N GLU A 32 16.90 -60.70 5.11
CA GLU A 32 17.59 -59.42 4.95
C GLU A 32 17.05 -58.61 3.76
N ALA A 33 16.72 -59.28 2.65
CA ALA A 33 16.11 -58.64 1.49
C ALA A 33 14.67 -58.16 1.76
N TYR A 34 13.87 -58.94 2.50
CA TYR A 34 12.51 -58.53 2.91
C TYR A 34 12.54 -57.36 3.89
N ASP A 35 13.44 -57.37 4.87
CA ASP A 35 13.62 -56.25 5.81
C ASP A 35 14.04 -54.98 5.08
N LYS A 36 14.98 -55.09 4.14
CA LYS A 36 15.41 -53.97 3.29
C LYS A 36 14.26 -53.45 2.43
N LYS A 37 13.45 -54.35 1.85
CA LYS A 37 12.26 -53.98 1.09
C LYS A 37 11.27 -53.20 1.96
N ALA A 38 10.92 -53.70 3.15
CA ALA A 38 10.00 -53.04 4.07
C ALA A 38 10.49 -51.64 4.50
N SER A 39 11.80 -51.51 4.76
CA SER A 39 12.42 -50.22 5.06
C SER A 39 12.33 -49.24 3.88
N LEU A 40 12.57 -49.70 2.65
CA LEU A 40 12.44 -48.88 1.45
C LEU A 40 10.99 -48.48 1.16
N GLU A 41 10.03 -49.38 1.38
CA GLU A 41 8.60 -49.08 1.24
C GLU A 41 8.14 -48.01 2.25
N THR A 42 8.64 -48.08 3.50
CA THR A 42 8.37 -47.05 4.51
C THR A 42 8.95 -45.70 4.09
N LYS A 43 10.24 -45.67 3.69
CA LYS A 43 10.88 -44.44 3.19
C LYS A 43 10.17 -43.85 1.98
N LYS A 44 9.69 -44.71 1.08
CA LYS A 44 8.91 -44.28 -0.08
C LYS A 44 7.62 -43.58 0.37
N ALA A 45 6.88 -44.16 1.30
CA ALA A 45 5.65 -43.57 1.81
C ALA A 45 5.89 -42.24 2.54
N ASP A 46 6.99 -42.13 3.29
CA ASP A 46 7.38 -40.88 3.95
C ASP A 46 7.73 -39.79 2.94
N LEU A 47 8.54 -40.12 1.92
CA LEU A 47 8.90 -39.19 0.84
C LEU A 47 7.70 -38.78 0.00
N GLU A 48 6.76 -39.69 -0.27
CA GLU A 48 5.51 -39.35 -0.98
C GLU A 48 4.69 -38.31 -0.21
N LYS A 49 4.57 -38.47 1.12
CA LYS A 49 3.90 -37.46 1.98
C LYS A 49 4.64 -36.13 2.01
N GLU A 50 5.96 -36.15 2.13
CA GLU A 50 6.77 -34.94 2.14
C GLU A 50 6.64 -34.17 0.82
N ILE A 51 6.62 -34.87 -0.32
CA ILE A 51 6.36 -34.28 -1.64
C ILE A 51 4.97 -33.64 -1.70
N GLU A 52 3.93 -34.33 -1.21
CA GLU A 52 2.57 -33.79 -1.18
C GLU A 52 2.49 -32.51 -0.34
N GLU A 53 3.08 -32.51 0.87
CA GLU A 53 3.12 -31.36 1.76
C GLU A 53 3.89 -30.18 1.17
N LEU A 54 5.07 -30.44 0.58
CA LEU A 54 5.88 -29.40 -0.06
C LEU A 54 5.15 -28.82 -1.28
N THR A 55 4.52 -29.67 -2.10
CA THR A 55 3.74 -29.21 -3.26
C THR A 55 2.59 -28.29 -2.85
N ALA A 56 1.87 -28.64 -1.77
CA ALA A 56 0.80 -27.82 -1.23
C ALA A 56 1.33 -26.46 -0.72
N LYS A 57 2.44 -26.47 0.02
CA LYS A 57 3.08 -25.24 0.54
C LYS A 57 3.59 -24.33 -0.57
N THR A 58 4.17 -24.89 -1.64
CA THR A 58 4.59 -24.11 -2.82
C THR A 58 3.39 -23.42 -3.46
N ALA A 59 2.29 -24.16 -3.69
CA ALA A 59 1.08 -23.58 -4.28
C ALA A 59 0.46 -22.47 -3.41
N GLU A 60 0.45 -22.65 -2.09
CA GLU A 60 -0.02 -21.62 -1.15
C GLU A 60 0.88 -20.38 -1.18
N THR A 61 2.20 -20.58 -1.20
CA THR A 61 3.18 -19.48 -1.23
C THR A 61 3.12 -18.71 -2.55
N ASP A 62 2.95 -19.39 -3.69
CA ASP A 62 2.72 -18.75 -5.00
C ASP A 62 1.44 -17.92 -5.03
N ALA A 63 0.37 -18.43 -4.42
CA ALA A 63 -0.89 -17.69 -4.29
C ALA A 63 -0.73 -16.44 -3.43
N ALA A 64 0.00 -16.54 -2.31
CA ALA A 64 0.30 -15.42 -1.42
C ALA A 64 1.16 -14.35 -2.11
N MET A 65 2.18 -14.74 -2.89
CA MET A 65 2.97 -13.80 -3.70
C MET A 65 2.10 -13.08 -4.72
N THR A 66 1.25 -13.81 -5.44
CA THR A 66 0.34 -13.24 -6.44
C THR A 66 -0.64 -12.25 -5.81
N GLU A 67 -1.17 -12.57 -4.63
CA GLU A 67 -2.07 -11.65 -3.90
C GLU A 67 -1.33 -10.41 -3.42
N THR A 68 -0.12 -10.55 -2.88
CA THR A 68 0.72 -9.42 -2.46
C THR A 68 0.99 -8.47 -3.64
N GLN A 69 1.34 -9.00 -4.81
CA GLN A 69 1.51 -8.20 -6.03
C GLN A 69 0.24 -7.47 -6.46
N LYS A 70 -0.95 -8.09 -6.33
CA LYS A 70 -2.23 -7.43 -6.62
C LYS A 70 -2.48 -6.26 -5.65
N GLN A 71 -2.18 -6.44 -4.36
CA GLN A 71 -2.34 -5.38 -3.37
C GLN A 71 -1.37 -4.23 -3.63
N MET A 72 -0.12 -4.52 -4.01
CA MET A 72 0.85 -3.51 -4.45
C MET A 72 0.34 -2.70 -5.64
N ARG A 73 -0.24 -3.36 -6.65
CA ARG A 73 -0.83 -2.65 -7.81
C ARG A 73 -1.98 -1.74 -7.39
N ARG A 74 -2.91 -2.24 -6.57
CA ARG A 74 -4.04 -1.44 -6.06
C ARG A 74 -3.56 -0.24 -5.25
N ALA A 75 -2.58 -0.44 -4.36
CA ALA A 75 -1.99 0.64 -3.60
C ALA A 75 -1.37 1.70 -4.52
N GLY A 76 -0.72 1.29 -5.61
CA GLY A 76 -0.20 2.22 -6.63
C GLY A 76 -1.31 3.02 -7.33
N GLU A 77 -2.40 2.36 -7.73
CA GLU A 77 -3.57 3.02 -8.34
C GLU A 77 -4.23 4.02 -7.36
N THR A 78 -4.40 3.63 -6.09
CA THR A 78 -4.91 4.53 -5.05
C THR A 78 -3.98 5.72 -4.85
N ARG A 79 -2.66 5.50 -4.81
CA ARG A 79 -1.67 6.57 -4.64
C ARG A 79 -1.68 7.56 -5.80
N GLU A 80 -1.83 7.07 -7.03
CA GLU A 80 -1.97 7.93 -8.22
C GLU A 80 -3.21 8.83 -8.12
N ALA A 81 -4.35 8.26 -7.71
CA ALA A 81 -5.58 9.02 -7.51
C ALA A 81 -5.45 10.06 -6.37
N GLU A 82 -4.92 9.67 -5.21
CA GLU A 82 -4.70 10.56 -4.07
C GLU A 82 -3.78 11.74 -4.43
N ASN A 83 -2.68 11.46 -5.14
CA ASN A 83 -1.77 12.51 -5.61
C ASN A 83 -2.47 13.47 -6.59
N ALA A 84 -3.31 12.95 -7.50
CA ALA A 84 -4.06 13.78 -8.43
C ALA A 84 -5.04 14.72 -7.69
N ASP A 85 -5.77 14.19 -6.71
CA ASP A 85 -6.68 14.97 -5.86
C ASP A 85 -5.92 16.00 -5.01
N PHE A 86 -4.74 15.64 -4.48
CA PHE A 86 -3.86 16.56 -3.78
C PHE A 86 -3.42 17.71 -4.67
N GLN A 87 -2.93 17.42 -5.88
CA GLN A 87 -2.48 18.45 -6.83
C GLN A 87 -3.62 19.42 -7.17
N GLN A 88 -4.81 18.89 -7.43
CA GLN A 88 -6.00 19.70 -7.69
C GLN A 88 -6.34 20.57 -6.47
N THR A 89 -6.33 20.01 -5.27
CA THR A 89 -6.60 20.74 -4.02
C THR A 89 -5.62 21.90 -3.80
N ILE A 90 -4.32 21.69 -4.01
CA ILE A 90 -3.30 22.74 -3.87
C ILE A 90 -3.52 23.86 -4.88
N VAL A 91 -3.83 23.50 -6.14
CA VAL A 91 -4.14 24.50 -7.16
C VAL A 91 -5.36 25.32 -6.76
N ASP A 92 -6.45 24.66 -6.34
CA ASP A 92 -7.69 25.33 -5.97
C ASP A 92 -7.54 26.24 -4.75
N GLN A 93 -6.81 25.79 -3.71
CA GLN A 93 -6.52 26.62 -2.54
C GLN A 93 -5.66 27.82 -2.92
N ARG A 94 -4.61 27.65 -3.72
CA ARG A 94 -3.77 28.79 -4.17
C ARG A 94 -4.54 29.79 -5.00
N VAL A 95 -5.40 29.34 -5.90
CA VAL A 95 -6.28 30.22 -6.68
C VAL A 95 -7.26 30.95 -5.76
N THR A 96 -7.84 30.26 -4.78
CA THR A 96 -8.74 30.84 -3.79
C THR A 96 -8.05 31.94 -2.98
N GLN A 97 -6.85 31.66 -2.46
CA GLN A 97 -6.05 32.65 -1.74
C GLN A 97 -5.75 33.88 -2.61
N GLN A 98 -5.39 33.71 -3.89
CA GLN A 98 -5.15 34.83 -4.80
C GLN A 98 -6.41 35.66 -5.05
N ILE A 99 -7.58 35.03 -5.15
CA ILE A 99 -8.86 35.73 -5.34
C ILE A 99 -9.23 36.49 -4.05
N LEU A 100 -9.07 35.85 -2.89
CA LEU A 100 -9.34 36.47 -1.58
C LEU A 100 -8.43 37.67 -1.32
N ASP A 101 -7.14 37.58 -1.67
CA ASP A 101 -6.20 38.70 -1.55
C ASP A 101 -6.59 39.90 -2.43
N LYS A 102 -7.01 39.64 -3.68
CA LYS A 102 -7.55 40.70 -4.57
C LYS A 102 -8.83 41.32 -4.00
N ALA A 103 -9.73 40.51 -3.45
CA ALA A 103 -10.97 40.98 -2.84
C ALA A 103 -10.71 41.83 -1.59
N LEU A 104 -9.82 41.38 -0.71
CA LEU A 104 -9.37 42.12 0.48
C LEU A 104 -8.75 43.47 0.09
N THR A 105 -7.88 43.48 -0.92
CA THR A 105 -7.26 44.71 -1.42
C THR A 105 -8.32 45.69 -1.92
N ARG A 106 -9.30 45.22 -2.71
CA ARG A 106 -10.38 46.09 -3.21
C ARG A 106 -11.28 46.62 -2.09
N MET A 107 -11.64 45.78 -1.12
CA MET A 107 -12.46 46.20 0.02
C MET A 107 -11.73 47.24 0.87
N LYS A 108 -10.44 47.02 1.17
CA LYS A 108 -9.60 47.99 1.90
C LYS A 108 -9.53 49.33 1.17
N GLN A 109 -9.40 49.33 -0.17
CA GLN A 109 -9.43 50.56 -0.97
C GLN A 109 -10.79 51.29 -0.89
N VAL A 110 -11.90 50.56 -0.94
CA VAL A 110 -13.26 51.14 -0.82
C VAL A 110 -13.45 51.77 0.56
N TYR A 111 -13.10 51.08 1.64
CA TYR A 111 -13.22 51.64 3.00
C TYR A 111 -12.28 52.83 3.22
N ALA A 112 -11.05 52.78 2.70
CA ALA A 112 -10.12 53.91 2.75
C ALA A 112 -10.63 55.13 1.97
N LEU A 113 -11.33 54.92 0.85
CA LEU A 113 -11.99 55.98 0.09
C LEU A 113 -13.19 56.56 0.85
N MET A 114 -13.95 55.72 1.56
CA MET A 114 -15.12 56.13 2.35
C MET A 114 -14.77 56.89 3.64
N GLN A 115 -13.62 56.62 4.25
CA GLN A 115 -13.16 57.29 5.47
C GLN A 115 -12.53 58.68 5.24
N LYS A 116 -12.33 59.09 3.97
CA LYS A 116 -11.88 60.45 3.64
C LYS A 116 -13.10 61.38 3.44
N PRO A 117 -13.28 62.43 4.26
CA PRO A 117 -14.31 63.43 4.01
C PRO A 117 -14.03 64.09 2.65
N GLY A 118 -14.96 63.97 1.70
CA GLY A 118 -14.84 64.60 0.37
C GLY A 118 -14.18 63.75 -0.72
N ALA A 119 -14.19 62.42 -0.61
CA ALA A 119 -13.77 61.56 -1.72
C ALA A 119 -14.57 61.88 -3.01
N PRO A 120 -13.89 62.11 -4.16
CA PRO A 120 -14.48 62.71 -5.34
C PRO A 120 -15.31 61.68 -6.11
N HIS A 121 -16.54 61.42 -5.66
CA HIS A 121 -17.54 60.78 -6.51
C HIS A 121 -18.37 61.80 -7.31
N VAL A 122 -17.89 63.05 -7.34
CA VAL A 122 -18.49 64.16 -8.08
C VAL A 122 -17.38 64.88 -8.88
N GLN A 123 -16.77 64.20 -9.84
CA GLN A 123 -15.87 64.84 -10.83
C GLN A 123 -16.48 64.90 -12.23
N THR A 124 -17.81 64.76 -12.32
CA THR A 124 -18.57 65.10 -13.53
C THR A 124 -19.75 66.05 -13.26
N SER A 125 -19.92 66.56 -12.03
CA SER A 125 -20.86 67.67 -11.83
C SER A 125 -20.11 68.98 -12.04
N ALA A 126 -20.63 69.75 -13.00
CA ALA A 126 -20.19 71.09 -13.28
C ALA A 126 -20.34 71.99 -12.04
N THR A 127 -19.62 73.11 -12.09
CA THR A 127 -19.68 74.23 -11.15
C THR A 127 -21.08 74.48 -10.60
N ASP A 128 -21.12 74.99 -9.37
CA ASP A 128 -22.26 75.22 -8.46
C ASP A 128 -23.50 75.93 -9.08
N THR A 129 -23.37 76.43 -10.31
CA THR A 129 -24.37 77.14 -11.09
C THR A 129 -25.10 76.28 -12.13
N ASP A 130 -24.78 74.99 -12.28
CA ASP A 130 -25.44 74.09 -13.25
C ASP A 130 -26.87 73.71 -12.78
N PRO A 131 -27.93 74.03 -13.56
CA PRO A 131 -29.34 73.71 -13.23
C PRO A 131 -29.65 72.22 -13.01
N GLY A 132 -28.72 71.31 -13.31
CA GLY A 132 -28.83 69.86 -13.05
C GLY A 132 -28.48 69.42 -11.61
N ASN A 133 -27.91 70.29 -10.77
CA ASN A 133 -27.61 69.98 -9.37
C ASN A 133 -28.89 70.02 -8.51
N GLY A 134 -29.71 68.96 -8.61
CA GLY A 134 -30.83 68.73 -7.70
C GLY A 134 -30.35 68.60 -6.24
N PRO A 135 -31.18 69.00 -5.25
CA PRO A 135 -30.81 68.89 -3.84
C PRO A 135 -30.91 67.44 -3.40
N ALA A 136 -29.81 66.69 -3.54
CA ALA A 136 -29.62 65.41 -2.89
C ALA A 136 -28.20 65.37 -2.31
N ARG A 137 -27.96 66.26 -1.35
CA ARG A 137 -26.88 66.03 -0.38
C ARG A 137 -27.34 64.83 0.43
N PHE A 138 -26.79 63.64 0.16
CA PHE A 138 -26.87 62.51 1.09
C PHE A 138 -26.14 62.96 2.36
N THR A 139 -26.86 63.57 3.30
CA THR A 139 -26.29 64.18 4.51
C THR A 139 -25.95 63.15 5.58
N GLU A 140 -26.36 61.90 5.40
CA GLU A 140 -26.10 60.84 6.35
C GLU A 140 -25.46 59.66 5.63
N TYR A 141 -24.14 59.73 5.50
CA TYR A 141 -23.34 58.57 5.19
C TYR A 141 -23.02 57.89 6.53
N GLU A 142 -23.94 57.04 7.00
CA GLU A 142 -23.67 56.15 8.13
C GLU A 142 -22.44 55.31 7.76
N GLU A 143 -21.34 55.52 8.48
CA GLU A 143 -20.17 54.65 8.42
C GLU A 143 -20.67 53.21 8.51
N ASN A 144 -20.53 52.43 7.44
CA ASN A 144 -21.03 51.05 7.39
C ASN A 144 -20.32 50.22 8.49
N LYS A 145 -20.87 50.20 9.71
CA LYS A 145 -20.34 49.45 10.88
C LYS A 145 -20.18 47.95 10.61
N GLY A 146 -20.82 47.43 9.54
CA GLY A 146 -20.66 46.06 9.07
C GLY A 146 -19.44 45.81 8.17
N GLY A 147 -18.81 46.85 7.61
CA GLY A 147 -17.75 46.69 6.62
C GLY A 147 -16.45 46.11 7.17
N SER A 148 -16.07 46.51 8.39
CA SER A 148 -14.97 45.90 9.11
C SER A 148 -15.19 44.40 9.35
N LYS A 149 -16.45 43.96 9.54
CA LYS A 149 -16.77 42.55 9.75
C LYS A 149 -16.57 41.72 8.49
N VAL A 150 -16.87 42.28 7.31
CA VAL A 150 -16.68 41.60 6.01
C VAL A 150 -15.19 41.47 5.69
N VAL A 151 -14.38 42.49 5.97
CA VAL A 151 -12.92 42.41 5.79
C VAL A 151 -12.32 41.35 6.72
N SER A 152 -12.70 41.35 8.00
CA SER A 152 -12.23 40.34 8.96
C SER A 152 -12.65 38.92 8.55
N LEU A 153 -13.88 38.73 8.05
CA LEU A 153 -14.32 37.43 7.54
C LEU A 153 -13.49 36.96 6.34
N LEU A 154 -13.16 37.87 5.41
CA LEU A 154 -12.31 37.52 4.26
C LEU A 154 -10.87 37.20 4.68
N GLU A 155 -10.33 37.87 5.70
CA GLU A 155 -9.02 37.54 6.28
C GLU A 155 -9.03 36.17 6.98
N GLU A 156 -10.10 35.85 7.69
CA GLU A 156 -10.33 34.53 8.32
C GLU A 156 -10.41 33.41 7.29
N VAL A 157 -11.24 33.57 6.25
CA VAL A 157 -11.34 32.57 5.16
C VAL A 157 -10.02 32.38 4.42
N MET A 158 -9.23 33.45 4.24
CA MET A 158 -7.89 33.34 3.65
C MET A 158 -6.92 32.58 4.56
N ALA A 159 -7.01 32.76 5.88
CA ALA A 159 -6.22 32.00 6.84
C ALA A 159 -6.63 30.51 6.84
N ASP A 160 -7.93 30.22 6.80
CA ASP A 160 -8.45 28.86 6.72
C ASP A 160 -8.01 28.16 5.42
N SER A 161 -8.01 28.88 4.29
CA SER A 161 -7.54 28.36 3.00
C SER A 161 -6.04 28.00 3.04
N LYS A 162 -5.20 28.84 3.66
CA LYS A 162 -3.79 28.52 3.88
C LYS A 162 -3.60 27.32 4.79
N LYS A 163 -4.36 27.27 5.88
CA LYS A 163 -4.34 26.14 6.80
C LYS A 163 -4.73 24.84 6.10
N THR A 164 -5.72 24.89 5.20
CA THR A 164 -6.16 23.72 4.41
C THR A 164 -5.07 23.27 3.44
N GLU A 165 -4.36 24.20 2.79
CA GLU A 165 -3.18 23.89 1.97
C GLU A 165 -2.09 23.19 2.80
N ASP A 166 -1.75 23.74 3.97
CA ASP A 166 -0.74 23.15 4.86
C ASP A 166 -1.13 21.74 5.34
N GLU A 167 -2.39 21.56 5.75
CA GLU A 167 -2.94 20.25 6.16
C GLU A 167 -2.90 19.24 5.01
N ALA A 168 -3.24 19.66 3.79
CA ALA A 168 -3.16 18.81 2.61
C ALA A 168 -1.71 18.39 2.31
N ILE A 169 -0.73 19.29 2.47
CA ILE A 169 0.69 18.98 2.27
C ILE A 169 1.18 17.95 3.29
N VAL A 170 0.80 18.10 4.56
CA VAL A 170 1.16 17.14 5.61
C VAL A 170 0.52 15.78 5.33
N ALA A 171 -0.77 15.75 4.99
CA ALA A 171 -1.47 14.51 4.67
C ALA A 171 -0.84 13.78 3.48
N GLU A 172 -0.45 14.50 2.44
CA GLU A 172 0.25 13.95 1.27
C GLU A 172 1.61 13.35 1.65
N GLN A 173 2.37 14.01 2.53
CA GLN A 173 3.65 13.47 3.00
C GLN A 173 3.48 12.18 3.80
N ASP A 174 2.48 12.14 4.67
CA ASP A 174 2.16 10.94 5.47
C ASP A 174 1.70 9.78 4.57
N SER A 175 0.81 10.06 3.60
CA SER A 175 0.36 9.07 2.62
C SER A 175 1.50 8.55 1.76
N GLN A 176 2.40 9.42 1.29
CA GLN A 176 3.58 9.02 0.53
C GLN A 176 4.50 8.12 1.36
N ALA A 177 4.77 8.48 2.62
CA ALA A 177 5.61 7.69 3.50
C ALA A 177 5.01 6.31 3.81
N ALA A 178 3.70 6.25 4.06
CA ALA A 178 2.98 4.99 4.27
C ALA A 178 3.02 4.09 3.03
N TYR A 179 2.85 4.67 1.83
CA TYR A 179 2.95 3.94 0.57
C TYR A 179 4.37 3.39 0.35
N GLU A 180 5.40 4.20 0.55
CA GLU A 180 6.80 3.77 0.41
C GLU A 180 7.15 2.63 1.36
N LEU A 181 6.70 2.72 2.62
CA LEU A 181 6.88 1.65 3.61
C LEU A 181 6.17 0.37 3.18
N PHE A 182 4.89 0.47 2.79
CA PHE A 182 4.12 -0.67 2.32
C PHE A 182 4.76 -1.36 1.11
N MET A 183 5.25 -0.59 0.14
CA MET A 183 5.93 -1.13 -1.04
C MET A 183 7.24 -1.80 -0.67
N LYS A 184 8.01 -1.24 0.26
CA LYS A 184 9.25 -1.85 0.76
C LYS A 184 8.96 -3.19 1.45
N GLU A 185 8.05 -3.20 2.42
CA GLU A 185 7.69 -4.40 3.17
C GLU A 185 7.09 -5.49 2.27
N SER A 186 6.28 -5.11 1.29
CA SER A 186 5.70 -6.05 0.32
C SER A 186 6.76 -6.67 -0.59
N ASN A 187 7.73 -5.89 -1.05
CA ASN A 187 8.87 -6.41 -1.82
C ASN A 187 9.73 -7.38 -0.99
N GLU A 188 10.02 -7.02 0.27
CA GLU A 188 10.74 -7.90 1.20
C GLU A 188 9.97 -9.21 1.43
N ALA A 189 8.65 -9.13 1.62
CA ALA A 189 7.80 -10.31 1.78
C ALA A 189 7.81 -11.21 0.54
N ILE A 190 7.74 -10.64 -0.66
CA ILE A 190 7.83 -11.40 -1.93
C ILE A 190 9.18 -12.10 -2.06
N ILE A 191 10.30 -11.43 -1.74
CA ILE A 191 11.63 -12.04 -1.77
C ILE A 191 11.70 -13.21 -0.78
N GLN A 192 11.26 -13.01 0.47
CA GLN A 192 11.26 -14.07 1.48
C GLN A 192 10.37 -15.25 1.12
N MET A 193 9.26 -15.03 0.42
CA MET A 193 8.40 -16.09 -0.10
C MET A 193 9.06 -16.81 -1.27
N GLY A 194 9.72 -16.08 -2.17
CA GLY A 194 10.47 -16.63 -3.30
C GLY A 194 11.66 -17.48 -2.88
N ASP A 195 12.40 -17.09 -1.83
CA ASP A 195 13.55 -17.86 -1.30
C ASP A 195 13.13 -19.18 -0.63
N LYS A 196 11.84 -19.34 -0.30
CA LYS A 196 11.28 -20.54 0.33
C LYS A 196 10.74 -21.55 -0.66
N ILE A 197 10.68 -21.20 -1.95
CA ILE A 197 10.26 -22.05 -3.06
C ILE A 197 11.50 -22.48 -3.84
#